data_AF-D8INT7-F1
#
_entry.id   AF-D8INT7-F1
#
_cell.length_a   1.000
_cell.length_b   1.000
_cell.length_c   1.000
_cell.angle_alpha   90.00
_cell.angle_beta   90.00
_cell.angle_gamma   90.00
#
_symmetry.space_group_name_H-M   'P 1'
#
loop_
_entity.id
_entity.type
_entity.pdbx_description
1 polymer ?
#
loop_
_entity_poly.entity_id
_entity_poly.type
_entity_poly.pdbx_seq_one_letter_code
_entity_poly.pdbx_strand_id
1 'polypeptide(L)'
;MTETTENLEHAEHAHASGNKKLALLIAILALVLAITETLSKSYQTEVILKHQEAANLWSFFQAKSVRGNAAQLAKTQLTLLGNPKDERVNAAIAKLDDAIAHYDSDEKSGEGKKELAHKAREAEHEAHAYMEKYEKMEMAAGMLQVAIVLASATIITGVAVLAYLSMGIGVVALAFIGAGLFGTVI
;
A
#
# COMPACT_ATOMS: atom_id res chain seq x y z
N MET A 1 -49.88 21.33 -39.64
CA MET A 1 -48.73 22.01 -39.01
C MET A 1 -48.57 21.62 -37.52
N THR A 2 -49.44 20.76 -36.98
CA THR A 2 -49.47 20.29 -35.59
C THR A 2 -48.67 19.01 -35.31
N GLU A 3 -48.52 18.09 -36.27
CA GLU A 3 -47.73 16.86 -36.08
C GLU A 3 -46.21 17.11 -36.02
N THR A 4 -45.70 18.10 -36.76
CA THR A 4 -44.27 18.44 -36.72
C THR A 4 -43.88 19.07 -35.38
N THR A 5 -44.77 19.87 -34.77
CA THR A 5 -44.54 20.48 -33.45
C THR A 5 -44.62 19.46 -32.33
N GLU A 6 -45.54 18.50 -32.37
CA GLU A 6 -45.61 17.42 -31.35
C GLU A 6 -44.38 16.48 -31.40
N ASN A 7 -43.88 16.16 -32.59
CA ASN A 7 -42.67 15.34 -32.74
C ASN A 7 -41.40 16.07 -32.27
N LEU A 8 -41.33 17.39 -32.43
CA LEU A 8 -40.25 18.23 -31.91
C LEU A 8 -40.30 18.34 -30.37
N GLU A 9 -41.48 18.52 -29.78
CA GLU A 9 -41.64 18.55 -28.32
C GLU A 9 -41.34 17.19 -27.67
N HIS A 10 -41.73 16.08 -28.30
CA HIS A 10 -41.37 14.73 -27.83
C HIS A 10 -39.87 14.46 -27.96
N ALA A 11 -39.21 14.93 -29.03
CA ALA A 11 -37.76 14.79 -29.20
C ALA A 11 -36.98 15.62 -28.16
N GLU A 12 -37.40 16.86 -27.86
CA GLU A 12 -36.79 17.67 -26.80
C GLU A 12 -36.98 17.07 -25.42
N HIS A 13 -38.18 16.57 -25.08
CA HIS A 13 -38.42 15.91 -23.80
C HIS A 13 -37.64 14.59 -23.65
N ALA A 14 -37.49 13.81 -24.73
CA ALA A 14 -36.67 12.60 -24.75
C ALA A 14 -35.18 12.93 -24.55
N HIS A 15 -34.65 13.94 -25.24
CA HIS A 15 -33.27 14.42 -25.06
C HIS A 15 -33.03 14.98 -23.65
N ALA A 16 -33.95 15.78 -23.12
CA ALA A 16 -33.84 16.36 -21.78
C ALA A 16 -33.89 15.29 -20.68
N SER A 17 -34.69 14.22 -20.86
CA SER A 17 -34.77 13.12 -19.90
C SER A 17 -33.56 12.17 -19.97
N GLY A 18 -33.01 11.93 -21.17
CA GLY A 18 -31.77 11.16 -21.36
C GLY A 18 -30.56 11.82 -20.72
N ASN A 19 -30.40 13.13 -20.92
CA ASN A 19 -29.30 13.90 -20.36
C ASN A 19 -29.34 13.97 -18.82
N LYS A 20 -30.54 14.05 -18.21
CA LYS A 20 -30.71 14.00 -16.75
C LYS A 20 -30.26 12.67 -16.15
N LYS A 21 -30.59 11.54 -16.79
CA LYS A 21 -30.16 10.19 -16.35
C LYS A 21 -28.64 10.05 -16.42
N LEU A 22 -28.02 10.59 -17.46
CA LEU A 22 -26.57 10.52 -17.66
C LEU A 22 -25.81 11.44 -16.69
N ALA A 23 -26.36 12.63 -16.40
CA ALA A 23 -25.83 13.50 -15.36
C ALA A 23 -25.90 12.85 -13.97
N LEU A 24 -26.99 12.15 -13.65
CA LEU A 24 -27.11 11.38 -12.42
C LEU A 24 -26.08 10.23 -12.36
N LEU A 25 -25.88 9.52 -13.47
CA LEU A 25 -24.84 8.48 -13.57
C LEU A 25 -23.44 9.05 -13.25
N ILE A 26 -23.08 10.18 -13.86
CA ILE A 26 -21.80 10.87 -13.61
C ILE A 26 -21.67 11.24 -12.13
N ALA A 27 -22.73 11.79 -11.53
CA ALA A 27 -22.71 12.17 -10.11
C ALA A 27 -22.48 10.95 -9.19
N ILE A 28 -23.11 9.80 -9.50
CA ILE A 28 -22.91 8.56 -8.76
C ILE A 28 -21.48 8.05 -8.94
N LEU A 29 -20.96 7.98 -10.18
CA LEU A 29 -19.59 7.56 -10.45
C LEU A 29 -18.57 8.46 -9.74
N ALA A 30 -18.80 9.77 -9.73
CA ALA A 30 -17.95 10.73 -9.03
C ALA A 30 -17.95 10.54 -7.52
N LEU A 31 -19.11 10.22 -6.91
CA LEU A 31 -19.19 9.90 -5.49
C LEU A 31 -18.38 8.63 -5.16
N VAL A 32 -18.53 7.57 -5.98
CA VAL A 32 -17.76 6.33 -5.81
C VAL A 32 -16.26 6.60 -5.98
N LEU A 33 -15.87 7.43 -6.96
CA LEU A 33 -14.48 7.84 -7.18
C LEU A 33 -13.91 8.54 -5.95
N ALA A 34 -14.62 9.53 -5.40
CA ALA A 34 -14.16 10.28 -4.23
C ALA A 34 -13.93 9.37 -3.00
N ILE A 35 -14.80 8.37 -2.79
CA ILE A 35 -14.62 7.39 -1.72
C ILE A 35 -13.40 6.50 -2.00
N THR A 36 -13.28 6.01 -3.24
CA THR A 36 -12.18 5.13 -3.68
C THR A 36 -10.82 5.82 -3.54
N GLU A 37 -10.70 7.08 -3.96
CA GLU A 37 -9.47 7.87 -3.82
C GLU A 37 -9.12 8.13 -2.35
N THR A 38 -10.13 8.36 -1.50
CA THR A 38 -9.91 8.54 -0.06
C THR A 38 -9.35 7.27 0.59
N LEU A 39 -9.93 6.12 0.27
CA LEU A 39 -9.46 4.81 0.75
C LEU A 39 -8.08 4.46 0.19
N SER A 40 -7.86 4.69 -1.10
CA SER A 40 -6.55 4.51 -1.76
C SER A 40 -5.46 5.29 -1.03
N LYS A 41 -5.67 6.59 -0.76
CA LYS A 41 -4.71 7.42 -0.01
C LYS A 41 -4.47 6.92 1.42
N SER A 42 -5.51 6.40 2.08
CA SER A 42 -5.35 5.77 3.39
C SER A 42 -4.43 4.55 3.32
N TYR A 43 -4.64 3.64 2.35
CA TYR A 43 -3.76 2.48 2.16
C TYR A 43 -2.33 2.89 1.78
N GLN A 44 -2.17 3.90 0.93
CA GLN A 44 -0.85 4.45 0.59
C GLN A 44 -0.11 4.93 1.84
N THR A 45 -0.81 5.59 2.77
CA THR A 45 -0.22 6.05 4.02
C THR A 45 0.22 4.87 4.89
N GLU A 46 -0.59 3.83 5.02
CA GLU A 46 -0.22 2.60 5.74
C GLU A 46 1.00 1.90 5.12
N VAL A 47 1.08 1.81 3.78
CA VAL A 47 2.25 1.28 3.07
C VAL A 47 3.51 2.05 3.45
N ILE A 48 3.45 3.38 3.41
CA ILE A 48 4.60 4.25 3.75
C ILE A 48 5.00 4.05 5.21
N LEU A 49 4.03 4.04 6.14
CA LEU A 49 4.29 3.84 7.56
C LEU A 49 4.96 2.48 7.83
N LYS A 50 4.46 1.42 7.19
CA LYS A 50 5.00 0.05 7.36
C LYS A 50 6.37 -0.13 6.73
N HIS A 51 6.62 0.45 5.56
CA HIS A 51 7.97 0.49 5.00
C HIS A 51 8.94 1.29 5.87
N GLN A 52 8.50 2.40 6.46
CA GLN A 52 9.34 3.16 7.39
C GLN A 52 9.62 2.39 8.67
N GLU A 53 8.63 1.68 9.22
CA GLU A 53 8.80 0.78 10.35
C GLU A 53 9.84 -0.33 10.05
N ALA A 54 9.70 -1.02 8.93
CA ALA A 54 10.67 -2.02 8.46
C ALA A 54 12.08 -1.45 8.29
N ALA A 55 12.21 -0.28 7.66
CA ALA A 55 13.50 0.39 7.47
C ALA A 55 14.17 0.77 8.81
N ASN A 56 13.39 1.22 9.79
CA ASN A 56 13.88 1.50 11.13
C ASN A 56 14.36 0.22 11.83
N LEU A 57 13.60 -0.88 11.75
CA LEU A 57 13.97 -2.17 12.32
C LEU A 57 15.26 -2.72 11.70
N TRP A 58 15.40 -2.63 10.38
CA TRP A 58 16.64 -2.99 9.69
C TRP A 58 17.81 -2.09 10.08
N SER A 59 17.56 -0.80 10.34
CA SER A 59 18.60 0.12 10.83
C SER A 59 19.08 -0.27 12.23
N PHE A 60 18.18 -0.66 13.13
CA PHE A 60 18.54 -1.19 14.45
C PHE A 60 19.30 -2.51 14.35
N PHE A 61 18.86 -3.42 13.48
CA PHE A 61 19.57 -4.66 13.20
C PHE A 61 21.00 -4.40 12.73
N GLN A 62 21.17 -3.50 11.76
CA GLN A 62 22.48 -3.12 11.23
C GLN A 62 23.36 -2.50 12.32
N ALA A 63 22.83 -1.61 13.15
CA ALA A 63 23.57 -1.03 14.27
C ALA A 63 24.05 -2.09 15.27
N LYS A 64 23.20 -3.07 15.63
CA LYS A 64 23.59 -4.20 16.50
C LYS A 64 24.59 -5.12 15.81
N SER A 65 24.46 -5.34 14.51
CA SER A 65 25.41 -6.13 13.72
C SER A 65 26.81 -5.51 13.73
N VAL A 66 26.90 -4.19 13.51
CA VAL A 66 28.18 -3.46 13.57
C VAL A 66 28.81 -3.55 14.96
N ARG A 67 28.03 -3.35 16.04
CA ARG A 67 28.52 -3.48 17.43
C ARG A 67 28.99 -4.91 17.74
N GLY A 68 28.23 -5.91 17.32
CA GLY A 68 28.59 -7.32 17.48
C GLY A 68 29.87 -7.68 16.71
N ASN A 69 30.01 -7.21 15.47
CA ASN A 69 31.22 -7.43 14.67
C ASN A 69 32.44 -6.74 15.29
N ALA A 70 32.27 -5.54 15.84
CA ALA A 70 33.35 -4.84 16.56
C ALA A 70 33.78 -5.61 17.81
N ALA A 71 32.84 -6.16 18.58
CA ALA A 71 33.14 -7.01 19.74
C ALA A 71 33.85 -8.31 19.32
N GLN A 72 33.40 -8.95 18.23
CA GLN A 72 34.04 -10.14 17.67
C GLN A 72 35.47 -9.86 17.19
N LEU A 73 35.69 -8.70 16.56
CA LEU A 73 37.03 -8.26 16.14
C LEU A 73 37.94 -8.05 17.36
N ALA A 74 37.45 -7.37 18.41
CA ALA A 74 38.19 -7.17 19.65
C ALA A 74 38.55 -8.51 20.32
N LYS A 75 37.62 -9.47 20.34
CA LYS A 75 37.86 -10.83 20.86
C LYS A 75 38.95 -11.54 20.07
N THR A 76 38.88 -11.47 18.74
CA THR A 76 39.86 -12.08 17.84
C THR A 76 41.25 -11.50 18.07
N GLN A 77 41.36 -10.17 18.21
CA GLN A 77 42.61 -9.49 18.52
C GLN A 77 43.21 -9.96 19.86
N LEU A 78 42.40 -10.03 20.92
CA LEU A 78 42.84 -10.50 22.24
C LEU A 78 43.25 -11.98 22.24
N THR A 79 42.56 -12.81 21.46
CA THR A 79 42.87 -14.24 21.34
C THR A 79 44.19 -14.46 20.59
N LEU A 80 44.48 -13.67 19.55
CA LEU A 80 45.68 -13.81 18.73
C LEU A 80 46.92 -13.15 19.33
N LEU A 81 46.76 -11.99 19.99
CA LEU A 81 47.88 -11.16 20.45
C LEU A 81 48.02 -11.12 21.98
N GLY A 82 46.99 -11.52 22.72
CA GLY A 82 47.00 -11.52 24.18
C GLY A 82 47.81 -12.68 24.76
N ASN A 83 48.33 -12.49 25.98
CA ASN A 83 48.96 -13.57 26.71
C ASN A 83 47.89 -14.48 27.37
N PRO A 84 47.78 -15.76 27.00
CA PRO A 84 46.74 -16.65 27.54
C PRO A 84 46.83 -16.91 29.04
N LYS A 85 48.01 -16.66 29.63
CA LYS A 85 48.26 -16.82 31.07
C LYS A 85 47.86 -15.59 31.89
N ASP A 86 47.50 -14.49 31.24
CA ASP A 86 47.02 -13.29 31.92
C ASP A 86 45.51 -13.40 32.18
N GLU A 87 45.14 -13.43 33.45
CA GLU A 87 43.75 -13.53 33.91
C GLU A 87 42.88 -12.36 33.42
N ARG A 88 43.48 -11.18 33.17
CA ARG A 88 42.79 -10.01 32.63
C ARG A 88 42.35 -10.21 31.18
N VAL A 89 43.17 -10.89 30.38
CA VAL A 89 42.86 -11.20 28.97
C VAL A 89 41.71 -12.20 28.90
N ASN A 90 41.74 -13.25 29.73
CA ASN A 90 40.67 -14.24 29.79
C ASN A 90 39.35 -13.64 30.28
N ALA A 91 39.40 -12.76 31.30
CA ALA A 91 38.21 -12.03 31.77
C ALA A 91 37.64 -11.08 30.71
N ALA A 92 38.48 -10.40 29.92
CA ALA A 92 38.04 -9.54 28.83
C ALA A 92 37.38 -10.34 27.68
N ILE A 93 37.94 -11.49 27.32
CA ILE A 93 37.35 -12.40 26.33
C ILE A 93 35.97 -12.88 26.77
N ALA A 94 35.82 -13.31 28.03
CA ALA A 94 34.53 -13.75 28.56
C ALA A 94 33.46 -12.65 28.53
N LYS A 95 33.83 -11.40 28.85
CA LYS A 95 32.92 -10.25 28.73
C LYS A 95 32.50 -9.96 27.28
N LEU A 96 33.41 -10.13 26.33
CA LEU A 96 33.10 -9.96 24.91
C LEU A 96 32.16 -11.07 24.42
N ASP A 97 32.34 -12.31 24.88
CA ASP A 97 31.45 -13.41 24.54
C ASP A 97 30.01 -13.18 25.04
N ASP A 98 29.86 -12.71 26.27
CA ASP A 98 28.56 -12.33 26.82
C ASP A 98 27.91 -11.18 26.02
N ALA A 99 28.69 -10.14 25.69
CA ALA A 99 28.21 -9.03 24.87
C ALA A 99 27.78 -9.46 23.46
N ILE A 100 28.52 -10.37 22.82
CA ILE A 100 28.18 -10.90 21.48
C ILE A 100 26.88 -11.70 21.55
N ALA A 101 26.74 -12.60 22.53
CA ALA A 101 25.53 -13.39 22.73
C ALA A 101 24.31 -12.48 22.94
N HIS A 102 24.45 -11.41 23.72
CA HIS A 102 23.40 -10.43 23.96
C HIS A 102 22.99 -9.66 22.69
N TYR A 103 23.92 -9.36 21.78
CA TYR A 103 23.57 -8.75 20.50
C TYR A 103 22.88 -9.72 19.52
N ASP A 104 23.19 -11.01 19.60
CA ASP A 104 22.59 -12.04 18.74
C ASP A 104 21.15 -12.37 19.11
N SER A 105 20.87 -12.50 20.41
CA SER A 105 19.53 -12.74 20.95
C SER A 105 19.38 -12.05 22.30
N ASP A 106 18.33 -11.28 22.43
CA ASP A 106 17.93 -10.66 23.69
C ASP A 106 16.42 -10.87 23.86
N GLU A 107 16.05 -12.01 24.43
CA GLU A 107 14.65 -12.37 24.69
C GLU A 107 13.99 -11.43 25.70
N LYS A 108 14.77 -10.75 26.55
CA LYS A 108 14.23 -9.85 27.57
C LYS A 108 13.81 -8.50 27.00
N SER A 109 14.57 -7.95 26.04
CA SER A 109 14.18 -6.71 25.37
C SER A 109 13.41 -6.95 24.07
N GLY A 110 13.52 -8.14 23.48
CA GLY A 110 12.92 -8.47 22.18
C GLY A 110 13.56 -7.70 21.02
N GLU A 111 14.75 -7.14 21.22
CA GLU A 111 15.52 -6.40 20.23
C GLU A 111 16.80 -7.13 19.81
N GLY A 112 16.96 -8.42 20.11
CA GLY A 112 18.08 -9.17 19.54
C GLY A 112 18.03 -9.14 18.01
N LYS A 113 19.18 -9.42 17.37
CA LYS A 113 19.27 -9.36 15.90
C LYS A 113 18.25 -10.26 15.21
N LYS A 114 17.97 -11.45 15.76
CA LYS A 114 16.98 -12.39 15.19
C LYS A 114 15.56 -11.87 15.30
N GLU A 115 15.23 -11.29 16.45
CA GLU A 115 13.91 -10.74 16.76
C GLU A 115 13.63 -9.48 15.93
N LEU A 116 14.63 -8.60 15.77
CA LEU A 116 14.54 -7.42 14.90
C LEU A 116 14.35 -7.81 13.43
N ALA A 117 15.08 -8.81 12.95
CA ALA A 117 14.94 -9.30 11.58
C ALA A 117 13.57 -9.94 11.33
N HIS A 118 13.02 -10.67 12.32
CA HIS A 118 11.66 -11.21 12.24
C HIS A 118 10.63 -10.08 12.15
N LYS A 119 10.66 -9.13 13.08
CA LYS A 119 9.75 -7.97 13.10
C LYS A 119 9.85 -7.14 11.81
N ALA A 120 11.06 -6.95 11.29
CA ALA A 120 11.26 -6.21 10.05
C ALA A 120 10.57 -6.88 8.86
N ARG A 121 10.70 -8.20 8.74
CA ARG A 121 10.03 -8.99 7.68
C ARG A 121 8.52 -9.02 7.83
N GLU A 122 8.03 -9.05 9.06
CA GLU A 122 6.60 -8.98 9.35
C GLU A 122 6.03 -7.61 8.93
N ALA A 123 6.73 -6.52 9.26
CA ALA A 123 6.37 -5.18 8.78
C ALA A 123 6.45 -5.04 7.26
N GLU A 124 7.42 -5.68 6.59
CA GLU A 124 7.49 -5.76 5.12
C GLU A 124 6.28 -6.51 4.55
N HIS A 125 5.90 -7.64 5.16
CA HIS A 125 4.74 -8.41 4.73
C HIS A 125 3.45 -7.60 4.85
N GLU A 126 3.26 -6.91 5.97
CA GLU A 126 2.13 -5.99 6.16
C GLU A 126 2.15 -4.86 5.13
N ALA A 127 3.31 -4.26 4.84
CA ALA A 127 3.45 -3.24 3.81
C ALA A 127 3.02 -3.76 2.43
N HIS A 128 3.44 -4.98 2.06
CA HIS A 128 3.04 -5.63 0.82
C HIS A 128 1.54 -5.88 0.74
N ALA A 129 0.92 -6.32 1.84
CA ALA A 129 -0.52 -6.53 1.90
C ALA A 129 -1.31 -5.22 1.71
N TYR A 130 -0.85 -4.11 2.29
CA TYR A 130 -1.45 -2.79 2.05
C TYR A 130 -1.20 -2.28 0.63
N MET A 131 -0.04 -2.58 0.05
CA MET A 131 0.32 -2.17 -1.31
C MET A 131 -0.60 -2.83 -2.34
N GLU A 132 -0.91 -4.11 -2.18
CA GLU A 132 -1.83 -4.81 -3.07
C GLU A 132 -3.24 -4.19 -3.04
N LYS A 133 -3.71 -3.76 -1.85
CA LYS A 133 -4.98 -3.05 -1.72
C LYS A 133 -4.93 -1.67 -2.37
N TYR A 134 -3.84 -0.95 -2.14
CA TYR A 134 -3.60 0.36 -2.75
C TYR A 134 -3.65 0.30 -4.28
N GLU A 135 -2.93 -0.64 -4.89
CA GLU A 135 -2.88 -0.81 -6.36
C GLU A 135 -4.26 -1.10 -6.96
N LYS A 136 -5.06 -1.95 -6.32
CA LYS A 136 -6.43 -2.26 -6.77
C LYS A 136 -7.35 -1.03 -6.69
N MET A 137 -7.21 -0.23 -5.63
CA MET A 137 -7.98 1.00 -5.45
C MET A 137 -7.57 2.09 -6.45
N GLU A 138 -6.27 2.23 -6.71
CA GLU A 138 -5.74 3.16 -7.70
C GLU A 138 -6.21 2.80 -9.11
N MET A 139 -6.17 1.50 -9.46
CA MET A 139 -6.70 1.00 -10.73
C MET A 139 -8.20 1.30 -10.87
N ALA A 140 -8.99 1.04 -9.82
CA ALA A 140 -10.42 1.33 -9.82
C ALA A 140 -10.72 2.84 -9.98
N ALA A 141 -9.97 3.70 -9.30
CA ALA A 141 -10.09 5.15 -9.43
C ALA A 141 -9.82 5.59 -10.88
N GLY A 142 -8.76 5.08 -11.50
CA GLY A 142 -8.48 5.32 -12.92
C GLY A 142 -9.60 4.87 -13.85
N MET A 143 -10.17 3.68 -13.62
CA MET A 143 -11.32 3.19 -14.40
C MET A 143 -12.55 4.10 -14.24
N LEU A 144 -12.86 4.56 -13.02
CA LEU A 144 -13.97 5.47 -12.77
C LEU A 144 -13.78 6.82 -13.45
N GLN A 145 -12.55 7.36 -13.46
CA GLN A 145 -12.24 8.59 -14.18
C GLN A 145 -12.50 8.43 -15.69
N VAL A 146 -12.07 7.33 -16.29
CA VAL A 146 -12.37 7.02 -17.71
C VAL A 146 -13.87 6.86 -17.94
N ALA A 147 -14.58 6.15 -17.06
CA ALA A 147 -16.03 5.98 -17.16
C ALA A 147 -16.77 7.32 -17.13
N ILE A 148 -16.36 8.25 -16.25
CA ILE A 148 -16.93 9.60 -16.15
C ILE A 148 -16.67 10.39 -17.44
N VAL A 149 -15.46 10.32 -18.02
CA VAL A 149 -15.13 10.98 -19.28
C VAL A 149 -15.99 10.46 -20.42
N LEU A 150 -16.20 9.14 -20.52
CA LEU A 150 -17.06 8.54 -21.55
C LEU A 150 -18.54 8.89 -21.38
N ALA A 151 -19.05 8.91 -20.14
CA ALA A 151 -20.41 9.38 -19.87
C ALA A 151 -20.57 10.85 -20.28
N SER A 152 -19.59 11.70 -19.96
CA SER A 152 -19.59 13.11 -20.32
C SER A 152 -19.53 13.30 -21.84
N ALA A 153 -18.70 12.54 -22.55
CA ALA A 153 -18.63 12.53 -24.01
C ALA A 153 -19.96 12.10 -24.66
N THR A 154 -20.72 11.22 -24.01
CA THR A 154 -22.04 10.80 -24.50
C THR A 154 -23.04 11.96 -24.47
N ILE A 155 -23.01 12.83 -23.44
CA ILE A 155 -23.87 14.02 -23.36
C ILE A 155 -23.59 14.96 -24.53
N ILE A 156 -22.32 15.14 -24.90
CA ILE A 156 -21.88 16.06 -25.96
C ILE A 156 -22.19 15.48 -27.35
N THR A 157 -21.89 14.20 -27.56
CA THR A 157 -21.93 13.58 -28.89
C THR A 157 -23.26 12.91 -29.23
N GLY A 158 -24.09 12.61 -28.22
CA GLY A 158 -25.34 11.86 -28.38
C GLY A 158 -25.16 10.37 -28.71
N VAL A 159 -23.93 9.84 -28.72
CA VAL A 159 -23.65 8.45 -29.11
C VAL A 159 -23.92 7.48 -27.96
N ALA A 160 -25.04 6.75 -28.01
CA ALA A 160 -25.46 5.82 -26.96
C ALA A 160 -24.44 4.72 -26.62
N VAL A 161 -23.59 4.30 -27.58
CA VAL A 161 -22.54 3.30 -27.36
C VAL A 161 -21.56 3.73 -26.25
N LEU A 162 -21.25 5.03 -26.16
CA LEU A 162 -20.34 5.56 -25.15
C LEU A 162 -20.91 5.43 -23.73
N ALA A 163 -22.24 5.54 -23.57
CA ALA A 163 -22.90 5.32 -22.28
C ALA A 163 -22.81 3.85 -21.84
N TYR A 164 -22.97 2.90 -22.76
CA TYR A 164 -22.82 1.48 -22.46
C TYR A 164 -21.38 1.13 -22.07
N LEU A 165 -20.39 1.68 -22.77
CA LEU A 165 -18.98 1.51 -22.41
C LEU A 165 -18.67 2.12 -21.03
N SER A 166 -19.18 3.31 -20.75
CA SER A 166 -19.04 3.96 -19.43
C SER A 166 -19.61 3.08 -18.31
N MET A 167 -20.84 2.58 -18.47
CA MET A 167 -21.45 1.68 -17.49
C MET A 167 -20.64 0.38 -17.34
N GLY A 168 -20.18 -0.21 -18.44
CA GLY A 168 -19.36 -1.42 -18.41
C GLY A 168 -18.07 -1.23 -17.61
N ILE A 169 -17.34 -0.15 -17.88
CA ILE A 169 -16.12 0.20 -17.13
C ILE A 169 -16.43 0.50 -15.66
N GLY A 170 -17.52 1.22 -15.37
CA GLY A 170 -17.96 1.48 -14.01
C GLY A 170 -18.23 0.20 -13.21
N VAL A 171 -18.86 -0.81 -13.83
CA VAL A 171 -19.09 -2.11 -13.19
C VAL A 171 -17.79 -2.85 -12.93
N VAL A 172 -16.84 -2.84 -13.88
CA VAL A 172 -15.52 -3.44 -13.67
C VAL A 172 -14.79 -2.72 -12.52
N ALA A 173 -14.85 -1.38 -12.47
CA ALA A 173 -14.25 -0.61 -11.38
C ALA A 173 -14.83 -1.01 -10.00
N LEU A 174 -16.14 -1.21 -9.89
CA LEU A 174 -16.77 -1.70 -8.66
C LEU A 174 -16.27 -3.09 -8.26
N ALA A 175 -15.98 -3.97 -9.23
CA ALA A 175 -15.36 -5.26 -8.94
C ALA A 175 -13.94 -5.12 -8.38
N PHE A 176 -13.13 -4.20 -8.91
CA PHE A 176 -11.80 -3.89 -8.38
C PHE A 176 -11.87 -3.27 -6.97
N ILE A 177 -12.83 -2.39 -6.71
CA ILE A 177 -13.09 -1.84 -5.36
C ILE A 177 -13.43 -2.96 -4.40
N GLY A 178 -14.35 -3.85 -4.78
CA GLY A 178 -14.67 -5.04 -3.98
C GLY A 178 -13.43 -5.89 -3.70
N ALA A 179 -12.62 -6.17 -4.72
CA ALA A 179 -11.39 -6.95 -4.58
C ALA A 179 -10.33 -6.27 -3.70
N GLY A 180 -10.23 -4.94 -3.69
CA GLY A 180 -9.30 -4.22 -2.81
C GLY A 180 -9.80 -4.10 -1.37
N LEU A 181 -11.12 -4.05 -1.15
CA LEU A 181 -11.71 -4.04 0.19
C LEU A 181 -11.66 -5.42 0.86
N PHE A 182 -12.02 -6.46 0.11
CA PHE A 182 -12.17 -7.82 0.61
C PHE A 182 -10.98 -8.74 0.29
N GLY A 183 -10.01 -8.26 -0.51
CA GLY A 183 -8.72 -8.93 -0.69
C GLY A 183 -8.04 -9.07 0.67
N THR A 184 -8.06 -10.29 1.18
CA THR A 184 -7.67 -10.64 2.54
C THR A 184 -6.20 -10.36 2.78
N VAL A 185 -5.90 -9.72 3.91
CA VAL A 185 -4.59 -9.75 4.56
C VAL A 185 -4.48 -11.16 5.15
N ILE A 186 -3.70 -12.04 4.52
CA ILE A 186 -3.25 -13.32 5.07
C ILE A 186 -1.74 -13.33 4.95
#